data_AF-A0A953UZN1-F1
#
_entry.id   AF-A0A953UZN1-F1
#
_cell.length_a   1.000
_cell.length_b   1.000
_cell.length_c   1.000
_cell.angle_alpha   90.00
_cell.angle_beta   90.00
_cell.angle_gamma   90.00
#
_symmetry.space_group_name_H-M   'P 1'
#
loop_
_entity.id
_entity.type
_entity.pdbx_description
1 polymer ?
#
loop_
_entity_poly.entity_id
_entity_poly.type
_entity_poly.pdbx_seq_one_letter_code
_entity_poly.pdbx_strand_id
1 'polypeptide(L)'
;MYSRRWLIAVLAVWGLAAGCSQFNTNLTPQTSSATLRFVSPGSATVGGPAFTLTANGSGFVTGAIILWNGTQLPTVLVSSIQLTATVPASSIATAGSAQVAVQIPGSAVSATSNVYATNTTEVSNVVLFSINPPAPSPPTITQLSPSNIGAGSVAFTLTVTGTNFITGANGSVIYWNGVPVTPTTVTNTTTASAQIPASDVASVGIALVSVSNAASGGTSSSAITFTITSNSPTLTPNARSASTASGPQQSSPGVTADRRFLVFAMASTDGITERPETIQNVFVRDTCAGAPASCMPSTSLESVGTDGHPGDDDSTSPSISADGRYVAFVSSATNLVDGDMNGVSDVFVRDTCVGAPSGCTPSTQRVSVASDGTQANDASQSASISATGRYITFRSLATNLDPASSSTNSSNIFLRDTCAGASSGCTPSTQLLNLQN
;
A
#
# COMPACT_ATOMS: atom_id res chain seq x y z
N MET A 1 -2.43 17.76 -50.97
CA MET A 1 -1.97 19.14 -51.25
C MET A 1 -1.29 19.67 -49.99
N TYR A 2 0.02 19.97 -50.09
CA TYR A 2 0.86 20.82 -49.20
C TYR A 2 0.93 20.47 -47.69
N SER A 3 2.04 20.57 -46.96
CA SER A 3 3.45 20.90 -47.23
C SER A 3 4.22 20.66 -45.93
N ARG A 4 5.45 20.16 -46.02
CA ARG A 4 6.47 20.27 -44.96
C ARG A 4 6.76 21.76 -44.66
N ARG A 5 7.05 22.13 -43.41
CA ARG A 5 8.11 23.11 -43.02
C ARG A 5 8.19 23.30 -41.48
N TRP A 6 9.36 22.92 -40.95
CA TRP A 6 10.18 23.49 -39.87
C TRP A 6 9.56 24.32 -38.73
N LEU A 7 9.93 24.00 -37.48
CA LEU A 7 10.29 25.03 -36.50
C LEU A 7 11.38 24.52 -35.53
N ILE A 8 12.55 25.14 -35.65
CA ILE A 8 13.68 25.10 -34.71
C ILE A 8 13.33 26.09 -33.60
N ALA A 9 13.26 25.64 -32.35
CA ALA A 9 13.06 26.53 -31.21
C ALA A 9 14.42 26.99 -30.65
N VAL A 10 14.63 28.29 -30.77
CA VAL A 10 15.76 29.08 -30.29
C VAL A 10 15.75 29.13 -28.76
N LEU A 11 16.85 28.72 -28.12
CA LEU A 11 17.09 28.94 -26.69
C LEU A 11 17.47 30.42 -26.47
N ALA A 12 16.61 31.13 -25.76
CA ALA A 12 16.84 32.51 -25.34
C ALA A 12 17.89 32.56 -24.22
N VAL A 13 19.01 33.21 -24.52
CA VAL A 13 20.06 33.60 -23.59
C VAL A 13 19.57 34.84 -22.82
N TRP A 14 19.50 34.74 -21.49
CA TRP A 14 19.50 35.91 -20.62
C TRP A 14 20.92 36.17 -20.14
N GLY A 15 21.48 37.28 -20.60
CA GLY A 15 22.73 37.83 -20.10
C GLY A 15 22.48 38.88 -19.02
N LEU A 16 23.43 38.92 -18.08
CA LEU A 16 23.89 40.01 -17.20
C LEU A 16 24.87 39.31 -16.23
N ALA A 17 26.08 39.76 -15.88
CA ALA A 17 27.10 40.69 -16.36
C ALA A 17 28.26 40.54 -15.36
N ALA A 18 29.46 40.97 -15.74
CA ALA A 18 30.66 41.19 -14.90
C ALA A 18 31.50 39.96 -14.51
N GLY A 19 32.69 39.88 -15.13
CA GLY A 19 33.79 39.03 -14.68
C GLY A 19 34.52 38.23 -15.77
N CYS A 20 34.86 38.83 -16.92
CA CYS A 20 35.81 38.20 -17.84
C CYS A 20 37.21 38.18 -17.18
N SER A 21 37.62 37.04 -16.61
CA SER A 21 39.02 36.74 -16.31
C SER A 21 39.60 35.80 -17.37
N GLN A 22 40.35 36.42 -18.28
CA GLN A 22 41.48 35.88 -19.05
C GLN A 22 41.55 34.35 -19.30
N PHE A 23 40.67 33.80 -20.14
CA PHE A 23 41.02 32.60 -20.90
C PHE A 23 40.67 32.78 -22.38
N ASN A 24 41.72 32.70 -23.18
CA ASN A 24 41.74 32.92 -24.61
C ASN A 24 40.92 31.81 -25.30
N THR A 25 39.83 32.15 -26.00
CA THR A 25 39.04 31.20 -26.82
C THR A 25 39.69 30.90 -28.17
N ASN A 26 41.02 31.02 -28.27
CA ASN A 26 41.72 31.01 -29.54
C ASN A 26 42.13 29.60 -29.99
N LEU A 27 41.71 29.26 -31.22
CA LEU A 27 42.25 28.19 -32.07
C LEU A 27 43.70 28.49 -32.52
N THR A 28 44.56 28.94 -31.60
CA THR A 28 46.01 29.12 -31.84
C THR A 28 46.76 27.85 -31.42
N PRO A 29 47.83 27.45 -32.13
CA PRO A 29 48.63 26.29 -31.74
C PRO A 29 49.15 26.46 -30.31
N GLN A 30 48.88 25.48 -29.46
CA GLN A 30 49.28 25.46 -28.04
C GLN A 30 50.81 25.61 -27.95
N THR A 31 51.27 26.73 -27.41
CA THR A 31 52.71 27.03 -27.25
C THR A 31 53.29 26.55 -25.93
N SER A 32 52.51 25.81 -25.12
CA SER A 32 52.99 25.31 -23.83
C SER A 32 53.73 23.98 -23.97
N SER A 33 54.85 23.86 -23.27
CA SER A 33 55.60 22.62 -23.08
C SER A 33 54.82 21.52 -22.35
N ALA A 34 53.74 21.87 -21.63
CA ALA A 34 52.91 20.93 -20.91
C ALA A 34 51.59 20.63 -21.64
N THR A 35 51.15 19.37 -21.54
CA THR A 35 49.86 18.90 -22.07
C THR A 35 49.09 18.23 -20.95
N LEU A 36 47.85 18.68 -20.69
CA LEU A 36 46.93 18.03 -19.77
C LEU A 36 46.04 17.08 -20.55
N ARG A 37 46.12 15.77 -20.27
CA ARG A 37 45.35 14.76 -21.02
C ARG A 37 43.98 14.51 -20.42
N PHE A 38 43.94 14.28 -19.11
CA PHE A 38 42.70 14.07 -18.37
C PHE A 38 42.91 14.35 -16.88
N VAL A 39 41.81 14.48 -16.16
CA VAL A 39 41.79 14.62 -14.70
C VAL A 39 41.00 13.48 -14.07
N SER A 40 41.38 13.08 -12.87
CA SER A 40 40.70 12.03 -12.10
C SER A 40 40.47 12.49 -10.65
N PRO A 41 39.23 12.50 -10.14
CA PRO A 41 38.00 12.20 -10.87
C PRO A 41 37.74 13.20 -12.01
N GLY A 42 36.94 12.81 -13.01
CA GLY A 42 36.52 13.69 -14.12
C GLY A 42 35.24 14.48 -13.84
N SER A 43 34.57 14.16 -12.73
CA SER A 43 33.31 14.79 -12.33
C SER A 43 33.07 14.70 -10.83
N ALA A 44 32.23 15.59 -10.29
CA ALA A 44 31.71 15.56 -8.92
C ALA A 44 30.24 16.00 -8.89
N THR A 45 29.56 15.70 -7.78
CA THR A 45 28.19 16.19 -7.53
C THR A 45 28.24 17.56 -6.87
N VAL A 46 27.32 18.45 -7.27
CA VAL A 46 27.19 19.79 -6.67
C VAL A 46 27.01 19.71 -5.14
N GLY A 47 27.74 20.55 -4.41
CA GLY A 47 27.72 20.57 -2.95
C GLY A 47 28.38 19.37 -2.27
N GLY A 48 29.09 18.52 -3.02
CA GLY A 48 29.86 17.41 -2.48
C GLY A 48 31.05 17.85 -1.60
N PRO A 49 31.71 16.90 -0.90
CA PRO A 49 32.88 17.21 -0.08
C PRO A 49 34.08 17.65 -0.94
N ALA A 50 35.07 18.29 -0.32
CA ALA A 50 36.35 18.54 -0.96
C ALA A 50 37.02 17.21 -1.35
N PHE A 51 37.77 17.21 -2.44
CA PHE A 51 38.40 16.00 -2.97
C PHE A 51 39.77 16.29 -3.59
N THR A 52 40.61 15.26 -3.71
CA THR A 52 41.89 15.36 -4.41
C THR A 52 41.69 15.12 -5.91
N LEU A 53 42.02 16.12 -6.72
CA LEU A 53 42.06 16.05 -8.16
C LEU A 53 43.46 15.64 -8.61
N THR A 54 43.55 14.60 -9.43
CA THR A 54 44.79 14.16 -10.08
C THR A 54 44.78 14.60 -11.54
N ALA A 55 45.68 15.49 -11.91
CA ALA A 55 45.90 15.93 -13.28
C ALA A 55 46.97 15.04 -13.94
N ASN A 56 46.62 14.37 -15.04
CA ASN A 56 47.50 13.45 -15.75
C ASN A 56 47.83 14.01 -17.14
N GLY A 57 49.10 14.04 -17.47
CA GLY A 57 49.59 14.75 -18.65
C GLY A 57 51.06 14.50 -18.94
N SER A 58 51.72 15.51 -19.49
CA SER A 58 53.17 15.49 -19.77
C SER A 58 53.74 16.90 -19.65
N GLY A 59 55.05 17.00 -19.38
CA GLY A 59 55.75 18.28 -19.29
C GLY A 59 55.53 19.03 -17.98
N PHE A 60 55.08 18.34 -16.92
CA PHE A 60 54.95 18.94 -15.59
C PHE A 60 56.31 19.05 -14.91
N VAL A 61 56.55 20.17 -14.23
CA VAL A 61 57.82 20.52 -13.57
C VAL A 61 57.58 20.99 -12.15
N THR A 62 58.63 21.08 -11.34
CA THR A 62 58.55 21.64 -9.98
C THR A 62 58.01 23.06 -10.03
N GLY A 63 56.98 23.35 -9.22
CA GLY A 63 56.30 24.63 -9.21
C GLY A 63 55.12 24.76 -10.18
N ALA A 64 54.78 23.71 -10.95
CA ALA A 64 53.54 23.68 -11.74
C ALA A 64 52.30 23.76 -10.83
N ILE A 65 51.27 24.48 -11.27
CA ILE A 65 50.06 24.78 -10.49
C ILE A 65 48.81 24.38 -11.29
N ILE A 66 47.91 23.62 -10.69
CA ILE A 66 46.58 23.34 -11.23
C ILE A 66 45.71 24.61 -11.09
N LEU A 67 45.11 25.03 -12.20
CA LEU A 67 44.12 26.10 -12.28
C LEU A 67 42.72 25.51 -12.36
N TRP A 68 41.81 26.01 -11.51
CA TRP A 68 40.38 25.68 -11.52
C TRP A 68 39.57 26.95 -11.81
N ASN A 69 38.94 27.03 -12.98
CA ASN A 69 38.31 28.26 -13.49
C ASN A 69 39.25 29.48 -13.38
N GLY A 70 40.55 29.27 -13.62
CA GLY A 70 41.60 30.28 -13.47
C GLY A 70 42.13 30.52 -12.06
N THR A 71 41.50 29.97 -11.03
CA THR A 71 41.98 30.08 -9.64
C THR A 71 43.06 29.03 -9.38
N GLN A 72 44.19 29.45 -8.83
CA GLN A 72 45.28 28.54 -8.46
C GLN A 72 44.89 27.66 -7.28
N LEU A 73 45.05 26.35 -7.43
CA LEU A 73 44.91 25.39 -6.34
C LEU A 73 46.29 25.02 -5.77
N PRO A 74 46.42 24.83 -4.45
CA PRO A 74 47.63 24.27 -3.86
C PRO A 74 47.96 22.92 -4.51
N THR A 75 49.08 22.88 -5.22
CA THR A 75 49.42 21.77 -6.12
C THR A 75 50.70 21.09 -5.67
N VAL A 76 50.70 19.76 -5.70
CA VAL A 76 51.85 18.90 -5.44
C VAL A 76 52.22 18.20 -6.74
N LEU A 77 53.50 18.32 -7.14
CA LEU A 77 54.07 17.53 -8.21
C LEU A 77 54.35 16.11 -7.71
N VAL A 78 53.69 15.14 -8.33
CA VAL A 78 53.94 13.71 -8.05
C VAL A 78 55.02 13.18 -8.99
N SER A 79 54.94 13.54 -10.28
CA SER A 79 55.96 13.22 -11.30
C SER A 79 55.82 14.17 -12.48
N SER A 80 56.71 14.07 -13.48
CA SER A 80 56.63 14.89 -14.71
C SER A 80 55.38 14.66 -15.56
N ILE A 81 54.55 13.69 -15.20
CA ILE A 81 53.28 13.35 -15.88
C ILE A 81 52.07 13.44 -14.95
N GLN A 82 52.26 13.76 -13.66
CA GLN A 82 51.17 13.76 -12.69
C GLN A 82 51.31 14.87 -11.62
N LEU A 83 50.22 15.61 -11.44
CA LEU A 83 50.04 16.63 -10.39
C LEU A 83 48.80 16.28 -9.57
N THR A 84 48.79 16.66 -8.29
CA THR A 84 47.60 16.55 -7.43
C THR A 84 47.29 17.87 -6.75
N ALA A 85 46.01 18.23 -6.64
CA ALA A 85 45.56 19.38 -5.87
C ALA A 85 44.24 19.07 -5.16
N THR A 86 44.00 19.70 -4.02
CA THR A 86 42.69 19.61 -3.34
C THR A 86 41.73 20.62 -3.94
N VAL A 87 40.58 20.16 -4.43
CA VAL A 87 39.45 20.98 -4.87
C VAL A 87 38.54 21.19 -3.66
N PRO A 88 38.36 22.43 -3.16
CA PRO A 88 37.46 22.72 -2.05
C PRO A 88 35.99 22.45 -2.41
N ALA A 89 35.16 22.14 -1.40
CA ALA A 89 33.71 21.95 -1.58
C ALA A 89 33.03 23.21 -2.17
N SER A 90 33.51 24.41 -1.82
CA SER A 90 33.00 25.67 -2.37
C SER A 90 33.20 25.81 -3.89
N SER A 91 34.22 25.14 -4.46
CA SER A 91 34.51 25.16 -5.90
C SER A 91 33.54 24.31 -6.73
N ILE A 92 32.70 23.50 -6.07
CA ILE A 92 31.65 22.68 -6.68
C ILE A 92 30.26 23.02 -6.13
N ALA A 93 30.05 24.25 -5.62
CA ALA A 93 28.78 24.68 -5.05
C ALA A 93 27.66 24.89 -6.09
N THR A 94 28.00 25.04 -7.37
CA THR A 94 27.06 25.25 -8.48
C THR A 94 27.26 24.20 -9.56
N ALA A 95 26.17 23.60 -10.05
CA ALA A 95 26.21 22.64 -11.14
C ALA A 95 26.67 23.30 -12.45
N GLY A 96 27.37 22.55 -13.31
CA GLY A 96 27.91 23.06 -14.57
C GLY A 96 29.20 22.37 -14.97
N SER A 97 30.13 23.12 -15.57
CA SER A 97 31.47 22.63 -15.93
C SER A 97 32.52 23.57 -15.36
N ALA A 98 33.59 23.00 -14.81
CA ALA A 98 34.78 23.73 -14.42
C ALA A 98 35.89 23.50 -15.46
N GLN A 99 36.62 24.57 -15.79
CA GLN A 99 37.79 24.51 -16.64
C GLN A 99 39.01 24.16 -15.79
N VAL A 100 39.72 23.09 -16.15
CA VAL A 100 40.97 22.70 -15.50
C VAL A 100 42.13 22.87 -16.47
N ALA A 101 43.18 23.55 -16.03
CA ALA A 101 44.43 23.70 -16.77
C ALA A 101 45.62 23.60 -15.82
N VAL A 102 46.84 23.48 -16.36
CA VAL A 102 48.07 23.49 -15.59
C VAL A 102 48.89 24.70 -16.00
N GLN A 103 49.19 25.58 -15.04
CA GLN A 103 50.15 26.67 -15.20
C GLN A 103 51.56 26.16 -14.93
N ILE A 104 52.46 26.41 -15.86
CA ILE A 104 53.88 26.08 -15.76
C ILE A 104 54.66 27.39 -15.50
N PRO A 105 55.42 27.48 -14.39
CA PRO A 105 56.31 28.60 -14.17
C PRO A 105 57.38 28.64 -15.26
N GLY A 106 57.58 29.83 -15.82
CA GLY A 106 58.28 30.02 -17.08
C GLY A 106 59.72 29.53 -17.11
N SER A 107 60.02 28.75 -18.14
CA SER A 107 61.04 29.09 -19.14
C SER A 107 60.51 28.62 -20.49
N ALA A 108 59.90 29.53 -21.27
CA ALA A 108 59.41 29.18 -22.59
C ALA A 108 60.60 28.84 -23.51
N VAL A 109 60.58 27.66 -24.12
CA VAL A 109 61.42 27.36 -25.28
C VAL A 109 60.49 27.14 -26.46
N SER A 110 60.24 28.20 -27.23
CA SER A 110 59.71 28.04 -28.58
C SER A 110 60.81 27.40 -29.44
N ALA A 111 60.51 26.27 -30.08
CA ALA A 111 61.44 25.59 -30.99
C ALA A 111 61.84 26.44 -32.23
N THR A 112 61.32 27.66 -32.36
CA THR A 112 61.59 28.55 -33.50
C THR A 112 62.04 29.98 -33.13
N SER A 113 62.25 30.31 -31.85
CA SER A 113 62.66 31.68 -31.49
C SER A 113 63.58 31.74 -30.27
N ASN A 114 64.83 32.14 -30.50
CA ASN A 114 65.91 32.34 -29.52
C ASN A 114 65.73 33.59 -28.61
N VAL A 115 64.50 33.88 -28.17
CA VAL A 115 64.22 35.01 -27.27
C VAL A 115 63.90 34.47 -25.88
N TYR A 116 64.83 34.66 -24.94
CA TYR A 116 64.64 34.42 -23.51
C TYR A 116 63.70 35.50 -22.94
N ALA A 117 62.40 35.22 -22.88
CA ALA A 117 61.48 35.99 -22.05
C ALA A 117 61.44 35.36 -20.65
N THR A 118 62.36 35.77 -19.77
CA THR A 118 62.30 35.44 -18.34
C THR A 118 61.13 36.21 -17.73
N ASN A 119 60.00 35.51 -17.50
CA ASN A 119 58.80 35.87 -16.71
C ASN A 119 57.46 35.44 -17.37
N THR A 120 57.47 34.65 -18.45
CA THR A 120 56.22 34.18 -19.07
C THR A 120 55.74 32.87 -18.43
N THR A 121 54.62 32.90 -17.72
CA THR A 121 53.94 31.68 -17.25
C THR A 121 53.17 31.06 -18.42
N GLU A 122 53.46 29.79 -18.74
CA GLU A 122 52.72 29.03 -19.75
C GLU A 122 51.51 28.35 -19.11
N VAL A 123 50.46 28.09 -19.89
CA VAL A 123 49.28 27.34 -19.45
C VAL A 123 49.01 26.23 -20.46
N SER A 124 48.75 25.01 -19.98
CA SER A 124 48.37 23.87 -20.81
C SER A 124 47.03 24.11 -21.53
N ASN A 125 46.64 23.17 -22.39
CA ASN A 125 45.24 23.03 -22.80
C ASN A 125 44.31 22.85 -21.60
N VAL A 126 43.03 23.13 -21.83
CA VAL A 126 41.94 22.96 -20.86
C VAL A 126 41.32 21.57 -20.97
N VAL A 127 41.07 20.94 -19.83
CA VAL A 127 40.18 19.79 -19.68
C VAL A 127 38.94 20.22 -18.90
N LEU A 128 37.76 19.86 -19.39
CA LEU A 128 36.50 20.14 -18.69
C LEU A 128 36.26 19.11 -17.59
N PHE A 129 35.96 19.59 -16.40
CA PHE A 129 35.48 18.80 -15.27
C PHE A 129 33.97 19.02 -15.11
N SER A 130 33.20 17.94 -14.98
CA SER A 130 31.74 18.03 -14.88
C SER A 130 31.26 18.13 -13.43
N ILE A 131 30.46 19.15 -13.11
CA ILE A 131 29.79 19.29 -11.82
C ILE A 131 28.32 18.96 -12.02
N ASN A 132 27.97 17.72 -11.73
CA ASN A 132 26.63 17.19 -11.96
C ASN A 132 25.67 17.65 -10.85
N PRO A 133 24.40 17.98 -11.17
CA PRO A 133 23.38 18.10 -10.14
C PRO A 133 23.25 16.79 -9.35
N PRO A 134 22.67 16.81 -8.13
CA PRO A 134 22.45 15.58 -7.37
C PRO A 134 21.56 14.64 -8.19
N ALA A 135 21.86 13.34 -8.12
CA ALA A 135 20.94 12.35 -8.68
C ALA A 135 19.56 12.54 -8.03
N PRO A 136 18.45 12.49 -8.80
CA PRO A 136 17.12 12.57 -8.23
C PRO A 136 16.93 11.46 -7.20
N SER A 137 16.45 11.81 -6.01
CA SER A 137 16.10 10.81 -5.00
C SER A 137 15.05 9.85 -5.58
N PRO A 138 15.18 8.53 -5.37
CA PRO A 138 14.18 7.58 -5.85
C PRO A 138 12.82 7.90 -5.22
N PRO A 139 11.72 7.61 -5.92
CA PRO A 139 10.40 7.71 -5.32
C PRO A 139 10.29 6.71 -4.16
N THR A 140 9.59 7.09 -3.10
CA THR A 140 9.22 6.17 -2.02
C THR A 140 7.71 6.09 -1.92
N ILE A 141 7.18 4.95 -1.48
CA ILE A 141 5.76 4.79 -1.15
C ILE A 141 5.66 4.68 0.36
N THR A 142 4.71 5.39 0.95
CA THR A 142 4.39 5.31 2.39
C THR A 142 3.01 4.73 2.63
N GLN A 143 2.08 4.88 1.67
CA GLN A 143 0.71 4.39 1.82
C GLN A 143 0.04 4.09 0.49
N LEU A 144 -0.85 3.09 0.50
CA LEU A 144 -1.80 2.78 -0.57
C LEU A 144 -3.22 3.04 -0.05
N SER A 145 -4.08 3.66 -0.88
CA SER A 145 -5.49 3.85 -0.59
C SER A 145 -6.34 3.58 -1.84
N PRO A 146 -7.18 2.51 -1.84
CA PRO A 146 -7.26 1.49 -0.80
C PRO A 146 -5.94 0.68 -0.69
N SER A 147 -5.75 -0.06 0.40
CA SER A 147 -4.60 -0.98 0.59
C SER A 147 -4.97 -2.45 0.36
N ASN A 148 -6.28 -2.71 0.21
CA ASN A 148 -6.83 -4.02 -0.09
C ASN A 148 -8.18 -3.87 -0.82
N ILE A 149 -8.58 -4.91 -1.53
CA ILE A 149 -9.91 -5.04 -2.13
C ILE A 149 -10.26 -6.52 -2.20
N GLY A 150 -11.54 -6.88 -2.30
CA GLY A 150 -11.89 -8.28 -2.48
C GLY A 150 -11.86 -8.74 -3.95
N ALA A 151 -11.60 -10.02 -4.16
CA ALA A 151 -11.39 -10.64 -5.46
C ALA A 151 -12.66 -10.64 -6.35
N GLY A 152 -12.58 -10.07 -7.55
CA GLY A 152 -13.70 -9.90 -8.47
C GLY A 152 -14.36 -8.52 -8.40
N SER A 153 -13.77 -7.59 -7.65
CA SER A 153 -14.24 -6.19 -7.58
C SER A 153 -14.13 -5.48 -8.92
N VAL A 154 -14.99 -4.48 -9.13
CA VAL A 154 -14.93 -3.59 -10.30
C VAL A 154 -13.64 -2.73 -10.28
N ALA A 155 -13.32 -2.11 -11.41
CA ALA A 155 -12.19 -1.20 -11.51
C ALA A 155 -12.29 -0.08 -10.47
N PHE A 156 -11.16 0.31 -9.87
CA PHE A 156 -11.11 1.29 -8.80
C PHE A 156 -9.92 2.24 -8.96
N THR A 157 -10.01 3.44 -8.36
CA THR A 157 -8.87 4.35 -8.30
C THR A 157 -7.97 3.94 -7.14
N LEU A 158 -6.74 3.53 -7.45
CA LEU A 158 -5.68 3.42 -6.47
C LEU A 158 -5.01 4.79 -6.30
N THR A 159 -4.93 5.27 -5.06
CA THR A 159 -4.11 6.42 -4.68
C THR A 159 -2.86 5.94 -3.95
N VAL A 160 -1.71 6.40 -4.41
CA VAL A 160 -0.39 6.10 -3.86
C VAL A 160 0.16 7.38 -3.23
N THR A 161 0.47 7.32 -1.94
CA THR A 161 1.10 8.41 -1.19
C THR A 161 2.57 8.05 -0.93
N GLY A 162 3.46 9.04 -1.06
CA GLY A 162 4.88 8.82 -1.04
C GLY A 162 5.70 10.11 -1.06
N THR A 163 6.92 10.02 -1.59
CA THR A 163 7.80 11.19 -1.80
C THR A 163 8.51 11.12 -3.15
N ASN A 164 9.04 12.25 -3.61
CA ASN A 164 9.83 12.40 -4.84
C ASN A 164 9.09 11.98 -6.12
N PHE A 165 7.77 12.14 -6.17
CA PHE A 165 7.02 11.96 -7.41
C PHE A 165 7.22 13.16 -8.35
N ILE A 166 7.23 12.90 -9.65
CA ILE A 166 7.43 13.88 -10.72
C ILE A 166 6.09 14.14 -11.39
N THR A 167 5.73 15.42 -11.57
CA THR A 167 4.50 15.84 -12.25
C THR A 167 4.73 16.15 -13.73
N GLY A 168 3.67 16.20 -14.53
CA GLY A 168 3.71 16.60 -15.94
C GLY A 168 3.86 15.44 -16.93
N ALA A 169 4.18 15.76 -18.19
CA ALA A 169 4.16 14.82 -19.31
C ALA A 169 5.16 13.65 -19.21
N ASN A 170 6.22 13.82 -18.40
CA ASN A 170 7.19 12.76 -18.08
C ASN A 170 7.13 12.41 -16.59
N GLY A 171 5.92 12.47 -16.00
CA GLY A 171 5.70 12.24 -14.58
C GLY A 171 5.94 10.80 -14.13
N SER A 172 5.81 10.58 -12.82
CA SER A 172 5.89 9.26 -12.23
C SER A 172 4.76 8.35 -12.74
N VAL A 173 5.05 7.05 -12.83
CA VAL A 173 4.11 6.02 -13.26
C VAL A 173 3.96 4.98 -12.15
N ILE A 174 2.71 4.62 -11.82
CA ILE A 174 2.40 3.51 -10.92
C ILE A 174 2.55 2.19 -11.68
N TYR A 175 3.13 1.18 -11.04
CA TYR A 175 3.26 -0.16 -11.56
C TYR A 175 2.50 -1.14 -10.66
N TRP A 176 1.75 -2.04 -11.28
CA TRP A 176 1.02 -3.14 -10.65
C TRP A 176 1.62 -4.46 -11.09
N ASN A 177 2.19 -5.24 -10.16
CA ASN A 177 2.92 -6.47 -10.46
C ASN A 177 4.03 -6.29 -11.52
N GLY A 178 4.69 -5.13 -11.51
CA GLY A 178 5.73 -4.77 -12.48
C GLY A 178 5.21 -4.32 -13.85
N VAL A 179 3.89 -4.22 -14.05
CA VAL A 179 3.27 -3.69 -15.28
C VAL A 179 2.87 -2.23 -15.06
N PRO A 180 3.20 -1.29 -15.96
CA PRO A 180 2.83 0.12 -15.80
C PRO A 180 1.31 0.31 -15.93
N VAL A 181 0.73 1.06 -15.01
CA VAL A 181 -0.70 1.42 -15.01
C VAL A 181 -0.86 2.79 -15.66
N THR A 182 -1.48 2.82 -16.85
CA THR A 182 -1.66 4.05 -17.63
C THR A 182 -3.14 4.34 -17.91
N PRO A 183 -3.60 5.60 -17.76
CA PRO A 183 -2.83 6.76 -17.31
C PRO A 183 -2.60 6.77 -15.78
N THR A 184 -1.39 7.15 -15.37
CA THR A 184 -1.11 7.56 -13.98
C THR A 184 -1.21 9.09 -13.90
N THR A 185 -1.95 9.61 -12.92
CA THR A 185 -2.06 11.03 -12.63
C THR A 185 -1.25 11.37 -11.39
N VAL A 186 -0.26 12.24 -11.51
CA VAL A 186 0.53 12.73 -10.37
C VAL A 186 0.07 14.13 -10.01
N THR A 187 -0.56 14.28 -8.85
CA THR A 187 -1.15 15.57 -8.40
C THR A 187 -0.08 16.50 -7.82
N ASN A 188 0.88 15.94 -7.09
CA ASN A 188 1.99 16.66 -6.48
C ASN A 188 3.17 15.70 -6.23
N THR A 189 4.24 16.16 -5.60
CA THR A 189 5.46 15.35 -5.35
C THR A 189 5.28 14.20 -4.35
N THR A 190 4.08 14.05 -3.78
CA THR A 190 3.76 13.04 -2.75
C THR A 190 2.55 12.19 -3.08
N THR A 191 1.80 12.47 -4.16
CA THR A 191 0.54 11.80 -4.45
C THR A 191 0.39 11.50 -5.94
N ALA A 192 0.14 10.22 -6.24
CA ALA A 192 -0.19 9.73 -7.57
C ALA A 192 -1.44 8.85 -7.51
N SER A 193 -2.22 8.80 -8.58
CA SER A 193 -3.38 7.92 -8.69
C SER A 193 -3.50 7.29 -10.07
N ALA A 194 -4.04 6.08 -10.13
CA ALA A 194 -4.32 5.37 -11.37
C ALA A 194 -5.54 4.45 -11.20
N GLN A 195 -6.22 4.15 -12.31
CA GLN A 195 -7.30 3.18 -12.33
C GLN A 195 -6.73 1.77 -12.43
N ILE A 196 -7.03 0.91 -11.45
CA ILE A 196 -6.72 -0.52 -11.48
C ILE A 196 -7.91 -1.25 -12.10
N PRO A 197 -7.73 -1.97 -13.22
CA PRO A 197 -8.80 -2.72 -13.87
C PRO A 197 -9.35 -3.86 -13.00
N ALA A 198 -10.62 -4.21 -13.19
CA ALA A 198 -11.26 -5.35 -12.51
C ALA A 198 -10.53 -6.69 -12.76
N SER A 199 -9.93 -6.86 -13.94
CA SER A 199 -9.14 -8.04 -14.30
C SER A 199 -7.94 -8.26 -13.37
N ASP A 200 -7.36 -7.18 -12.86
CA ASP A 200 -6.12 -7.22 -12.07
C ASP A 200 -6.38 -7.60 -10.61
N VAL A 201 -7.66 -7.65 -10.22
CA VAL A 201 -8.13 -8.06 -8.90
C VAL A 201 -9.16 -9.18 -8.98
N ALA A 202 -9.17 -9.95 -10.07
CA ALA A 202 -10.15 -11.02 -10.29
C ALA A 202 -9.99 -12.24 -9.35
N SER A 203 -8.82 -12.42 -8.74
CA SER A 203 -8.50 -13.57 -7.88
C SER A 203 -7.81 -13.14 -6.60
N VAL A 204 -8.06 -13.90 -5.53
CA VAL A 204 -7.44 -13.70 -4.21
C VAL A 204 -5.92 -13.79 -4.33
N GLY A 205 -5.21 -12.90 -3.66
CA GLY A 205 -3.75 -12.88 -3.72
C GLY A 205 -3.13 -11.59 -3.19
N ILE A 206 -1.86 -11.39 -3.53
CA ILE A 206 -1.11 -10.18 -3.22
C ILE A 206 -0.66 -9.57 -4.54
N ALA A 207 -0.88 -8.26 -4.70
CA ALA A 207 -0.27 -7.47 -5.76
C ALA A 207 0.88 -6.62 -5.19
N LEU A 208 1.93 -6.45 -5.99
CA LEU A 208 3.06 -5.59 -5.66
C LEU A 208 2.90 -4.25 -6.37
N VAL A 209 2.86 -3.17 -5.59
CA VAL A 209 2.73 -1.80 -6.11
C VAL A 209 4.04 -1.06 -5.95
N SER A 210 4.55 -0.51 -7.05
CA SER A 210 5.73 0.37 -7.05
C SER A 210 5.48 1.62 -7.88
N VAL A 211 6.27 2.68 -7.66
CA VAL A 211 6.26 3.90 -8.47
C VAL A 211 7.62 4.07 -9.14
N SER A 212 7.63 4.41 -10.43
CA SER A 212 8.86 4.69 -11.16
C SER A 212 8.86 6.10 -11.73
N ASN A 213 10.02 6.74 -11.68
CA ASN A 213 10.27 8.05 -12.29
C ASN A 213 10.98 7.82 -13.63
N ALA A 214 10.21 7.68 -14.71
CA ALA A 214 10.77 7.41 -16.04
C ALA A 214 11.69 8.54 -16.55
N ALA A 215 11.43 9.80 -16.15
CA ALA A 215 12.23 10.97 -16.54
C ALA A 215 13.63 11.04 -15.89
N SER A 216 13.89 10.31 -14.80
CA SER A 216 15.13 10.41 -14.02
C SER A 216 16.07 9.21 -14.18
N GLY A 217 15.98 8.47 -15.29
CA GLY A 217 16.82 7.29 -15.51
C GLY A 217 16.30 6.01 -14.85
N GLY A 218 14.99 5.91 -14.58
CA GLY A 218 14.33 4.64 -14.22
C GLY A 218 14.37 4.28 -12.73
N THR A 219 14.68 5.23 -11.84
CA THR A 219 14.63 5.00 -10.39
C THR A 219 13.22 4.62 -9.95
N SER A 220 13.09 3.48 -9.27
CA SER A 220 11.82 2.94 -8.80
C SER A 220 11.81 2.80 -7.29
N SER A 221 10.65 2.95 -6.68
CA SER A 221 10.46 2.67 -5.26
C SER A 221 10.62 1.18 -4.96
N SER A 222 10.88 0.84 -3.70
CA SER A 222 10.56 -0.51 -3.22
C SER A 222 9.06 -0.76 -3.39
N ALA A 223 8.69 -2.02 -3.67
CA ALA A 223 7.29 -2.38 -3.80
C ALA A 223 6.62 -2.50 -2.41
N ILE A 224 5.37 -2.06 -2.32
CA ILE A 224 4.49 -2.31 -1.16
C ILE A 224 3.38 -3.26 -1.59
N THR A 225 2.97 -4.13 -0.68
CA THR A 225 1.92 -5.12 -0.91
C THR A 225 0.53 -4.48 -0.87
N PHE A 226 -0.29 -4.81 -1.86
CA PHE A 226 -1.73 -4.60 -1.88
C PHE A 226 -2.41 -5.97 -1.75
N THR A 227 -3.32 -6.13 -0.80
CA THR A 227 -3.95 -7.43 -0.53
C THR A 227 -5.26 -7.57 -1.30
N ILE A 228 -5.41 -8.63 -2.09
CA ILE A 228 -6.67 -9.00 -2.70
C ILE A 228 -7.29 -10.11 -1.84
N THR A 229 -8.27 -9.77 -1.03
CA THR A 229 -8.91 -10.72 -0.12
C THR A 229 -9.94 -11.57 -0.86
N SER A 230 -10.37 -12.69 -0.28
CA SER A 230 -11.64 -13.29 -0.69
C SER A 230 -12.74 -12.23 -0.56
N ASN A 231 -13.52 -12.03 -1.62
CA ASN A 231 -14.75 -11.26 -1.53
C ASN A 231 -15.64 -11.93 -0.49
N SER A 232 -15.82 -11.32 0.68
CA SER A 232 -17.12 -11.42 1.35
C SER A 232 -18.05 -10.48 0.55
N PRO A 233 -19.21 -10.96 0.07
CA PRO A 233 -20.01 -10.24 -0.91
C PRO A 233 -20.43 -8.86 -0.39
N THR A 234 -20.01 -7.80 -1.08
CA THR A 234 -20.42 -6.42 -0.79
C THR A 234 -21.67 -6.06 -1.60
N LEU A 235 -22.75 -5.74 -0.90
CA LEU A 235 -23.99 -5.21 -1.48
C LEU A 235 -23.81 -3.77 -1.96
N THR A 236 -24.07 -3.49 -3.24
CA THR A 236 -24.31 -2.13 -3.73
C THR A 236 -25.73 -1.70 -3.36
N PRO A 237 -25.94 -0.57 -2.68
CA PRO A 237 -27.28 -0.08 -2.36
C PRO A 237 -27.96 0.41 -3.65
N ASN A 238 -28.74 -0.46 -4.30
CA ASN A 238 -29.71 0.00 -5.27
C ASN A 238 -30.85 0.66 -4.51
N ALA A 239 -30.99 1.98 -4.70
CA ALA A 239 -32.17 2.72 -4.28
C ALA A 239 -33.39 2.22 -5.07
N ARG A 240 -34.00 1.13 -4.61
CA ARG A 240 -35.37 0.78 -4.98
C ARG A 240 -36.25 1.01 -3.77
N SER A 241 -37.27 1.82 -3.99
CA SER A 241 -38.31 2.15 -3.03
C SER A 241 -38.79 0.89 -2.30
N ALA A 242 -38.89 0.99 -0.98
CA ALA A 242 -39.44 -0.04 -0.11
C ALA A 242 -40.73 -0.60 -0.72
N SER A 243 -40.68 -1.82 -1.26
CA SER A 243 -41.88 -2.56 -1.57
C SER A 243 -42.45 -3.04 -0.25
N THR A 244 -43.69 -2.63 0.03
CA THR A 244 -44.52 -3.15 1.12
C THR A 244 -44.78 -4.64 0.89
N ALA A 245 -43.84 -5.50 1.25
CA ALA A 245 -44.09 -6.92 1.39
C ALA A 245 -44.73 -7.14 2.77
N SER A 246 -46.05 -7.29 2.77
CA SER A 246 -46.88 -7.62 3.93
C SER A 246 -46.68 -9.08 4.34
N GLY A 247 -45.70 -9.31 5.21
CA GLY A 247 -45.59 -10.48 6.08
C GLY A 247 -44.92 -10.01 7.38
N PRO A 248 -45.24 -10.57 8.55
CA PRO A 248 -44.60 -10.17 9.80
C PRO A 248 -43.12 -10.58 9.75
N GLN A 249 -42.26 -9.70 9.24
CA GLN A 249 -40.82 -9.85 9.28
C GLN A 249 -40.38 -9.78 10.74
N GLN A 250 -40.18 -10.93 11.38
CA GLN A 250 -39.63 -11.07 12.74
C GLN A 250 -38.11 -10.81 12.75
N SER A 251 -37.64 -9.70 12.18
CA SER A 251 -36.27 -9.26 12.39
C SER A 251 -36.23 -8.50 13.72
N SER A 252 -35.56 -9.04 14.73
CA SER A 252 -35.09 -8.26 15.90
C SER A 252 -33.65 -7.83 15.63
N PRO A 253 -33.41 -6.72 14.91
CA PRO A 253 -32.05 -6.25 14.68
C PRO A 253 -31.39 -5.90 16.02
N GLY A 254 -30.09 -6.21 16.13
CA GLY A 254 -29.27 -5.89 17.28
C GLY A 254 -28.22 -4.83 16.95
N VAL A 255 -27.73 -4.14 17.98
CA VAL A 255 -26.65 -3.15 17.86
C VAL A 255 -25.74 -3.25 19.07
N THR A 256 -24.43 -3.17 18.85
CA THR A 256 -23.46 -3.10 19.95
C THR A 256 -23.54 -1.75 20.66
N ALA A 257 -23.17 -1.73 21.95
CA ALA A 257 -23.32 -0.52 22.78
C ALA A 257 -22.51 0.68 22.25
N ASP A 258 -21.39 0.42 21.59
CA ASP A 258 -20.54 1.42 20.93
C ASP A 258 -21.07 1.87 19.55
N ARG A 259 -22.21 1.31 19.11
CA ARG A 259 -22.87 1.54 17.81
C ARG A 259 -22.03 1.13 16.61
N ARG A 260 -20.96 0.36 16.83
CA ARG A 260 -20.06 -0.04 15.77
C ARG A 260 -20.64 -1.17 14.93
N PHE A 261 -21.21 -2.20 15.54
CA PHE A 261 -21.75 -3.34 14.82
C PHE A 261 -23.27 -3.38 14.94
N LEU A 262 -23.95 -3.54 13.79
CA LEU A 262 -25.38 -3.82 13.72
C LEU A 262 -25.55 -5.23 13.17
N VAL A 263 -26.47 -6.00 13.73
CA VAL A 263 -26.87 -7.31 13.20
C VAL A 263 -28.33 -7.26 12.79
N PHE A 264 -28.67 -7.84 11.63
CA PHE A 264 -30.03 -7.85 11.11
C PHE A 264 -30.27 -9.05 10.20
N ALA A 265 -31.53 -9.44 10.06
CA ALA A 265 -31.95 -10.43 9.07
C ALA A 265 -32.67 -9.71 7.93
N MET A 266 -32.37 -10.07 6.69
CA MET A 266 -33.10 -9.59 5.50
C MET A 266 -33.07 -10.62 4.39
N ALA A 267 -34.02 -10.54 3.45
CA ALA A 267 -33.98 -11.36 2.25
C ALA A 267 -32.69 -11.07 1.47
N SER A 268 -31.98 -12.12 1.04
CA SER A 268 -30.85 -11.95 0.12
C SER A 268 -31.37 -11.38 -1.21
N THR A 269 -30.87 -10.19 -1.58
CA THR A 269 -31.20 -9.50 -2.84
C THR A 269 -30.03 -9.51 -3.83
N ASP A 270 -28.99 -10.30 -3.57
CA ASP A 270 -27.64 -10.08 -4.09
C ASP A 270 -27.13 -11.10 -5.09
N GLY A 271 -28.01 -11.98 -5.59
CA GLY A 271 -27.75 -12.76 -6.81
C GLY A 271 -26.56 -13.73 -6.70
N ILE A 272 -26.11 -14.06 -5.49
CA ILE A 272 -25.05 -15.06 -5.22
C ILE A 272 -25.60 -16.44 -4.85
N THR A 273 -26.89 -16.68 -5.07
CA THR A 273 -27.53 -17.99 -4.99
C THR A 273 -28.35 -18.26 -6.25
N GLU A 274 -28.27 -19.48 -6.77
CA GLU A 274 -29.18 -20.04 -7.79
C GLU A 274 -30.65 -20.17 -7.32
N ARG A 275 -31.08 -19.42 -6.30
CA ARG A 275 -32.41 -19.52 -5.67
C ARG A 275 -33.05 -18.16 -5.41
N PRO A 276 -34.40 -18.09 -5.41
CA PRO A 276 -35.16 -16.84 -5.53
C PRO A 276 -35.06 -15.96 -4.27
N GLU A 277 -35.37 -14.68 -4.45
CA GLU A 277 -35.28 -13.51 -3.53
C GLU A 277 -36.13 -13.62 -2.23
N THR A 278 -36.34 -14.82 -1.67
CA THR A 278 -37.25 -15.06 -0.55
C THR A 278 -36.57 -15.56 0.73
N ILE A 279 -35.34 -16.07 0.67
CA ILE A 279 -34.64 -16.63 1.85
C ILE A 279 -34.05 -15.50 2.70
N GLN A 280 -34.38 -15.47 3.99
CA GLN A 280 -33.80 -14.57 4.99
C GLN A 280 -32.38 -15.00 5.34
N ASN A 281 -31.47 -14.03 5.37
CA ASN A 281 -30.08 -14.23 5.76
C ASN A 281 -29.71 -13.25 6.87
N VAL A 282 -28.74 -13.64 7.71
CA VAL A 282 -28.24 -12.81 8.81
C VAL A 282 -26.98 -12.10 8.37
N PHE A 283 -26.94 -10.79 8.60
CA PHE A 283 -25.82 -9.93 8.24
C PHE A 283 -25.33 -9.12 9.43
N VAL A 284 -24.05 -8.77 9.42
CA VAL A 284 -23.45 -7.77 10.32
C VAL A 284 -22.94 -6.58 9.51
N ARG A 285 -23.20 -5.37 10.00
CA ARG A 285 -22.65 -4.11 9.48
C ARG A 285 -21.66 -3.53 10.48
N ASP A 286 -20.39 -3.40 10.09
CA ASP A 286 -19.44 -2.50 10.76
C ASP A 286 -19.70 -1.07 10.24
N THR A 287 -20.09 -0.15 11.12
CA THR A 287 -20.34 1.26 10.81
C THR A 287 -19.08 2.11 10.94
N CYS A 288 -17.99 1.54 11.43
CA CYS A 288 -16.78 2.26 11.81
C CYS A 288 -16.99 3.32 12.90
N ALA A 289 -18.10 3.28 13.65
CA ALA A 289 -18.30 4.18 14.78
C ALA A 289 -17.16 4.01 15.79
N GLY A 290 -16.51 5.13 16.15
CA GLY A 290 -15.39 5.15 17.10
C GLY A 290 -14.08 4.54 16.57
N ALA A 291 -14.03 4.09 15.31
CA ALA A 291 -12.82 3.55 14.69
C ALA A 291 -11.95 4.66 14.07
N PRO A 292 -10.66 4.41 13.77
CA PRO A 292 -9.80 5.37 13.07
C PRO A 292 -10.38 5.79 11.72
N ALA A 293 -9.99 6.97 11.22
CA ALA A 293 -10.48 7.52 9.94
C ALA A 293 -10.20 6.63 8.71
N SER A 294 -9.31 5.65 8.84
CA SER A 294 -9.03 4.63 7.82
C SER A 294 -10.04 3.48 7.79
N CYS A 295 -10.99 3.41 8.73
CA CYS A 295 -12.03 2.40 8.76
C CYS A 295 -13.09 2.69 7.69
N MET A 296 -13.41 1.67 6.88
CA MET A 296 -14.46 1.73 5.87
C MET A 296 -15.66 0.87 6.31
N PRO A 297 -16.88 1.45 6.38
CA PRO A 297 -18.06 0.68 6.75
C PRO A 297 -18.31 -0.49 5.81
N SER A 298 -18.57 -1.68 6.35
CA SER A 298 -18.72 -2.92 5.57
C SER A 298 -19.86 -3.77 6.10
N THR A 299 -20.44 -4.60 5.23
CA THR A 299 -21.49 -5.56 5.59
C THR A 299 -21.00 -6.97 5.24
N SER A 300 -21.14 -7.92 6.15
CA SER A 300 -20.81 -9.33 5.99
C SER A 300 -22.03 -10.22 6.18
N LEU A 301 -22.07 -11.34 5.45
CA LEU A 301 -23.04 -12.42 5.64
C LEU A 301 -22.55 -13.34 6.78
N GLU A 302 -23.40 -13.61 7.76
CA GLU A 302 -23.06 -14.40 8.94
C GLU A 302 -23.78 -15.76 9.01
N SER A 303 -24.92 -15.91 8.32
CA SER A 303 -25.60 -17.21 8.13
C SER A 303 -24.85 -18.08 7.11
N VAL A 304 -23.62 -18.43 7.46
CA VAL A 304 -22.67 -19.18 6.63
C VAL A 304 -22.31 -20.47 7.34
N GLY A 305 -22.26 -21.57 6.60
CA GLY A 305 -21.85 -22.87 7.10
C GLY A 305 -20.37 -22.97 7.45
N THR A 306 -20.00 -24.07 8.10
CA THR A 306 -18.58 -24.36 8.42
C THR A 306 -17.69 -24.55 7.18
N ASP A 307 -18.30 -24.84 6.03
CA ASP A 307 -17.66 -24.99 4.72
C ASP A 307 -17.54 -23.67 3.93
N GLY A 308 -18.08 -22.57 4.49
CA GLY A 308 -18.04 -21.24 3.88
C GLY A 308 -19.22 -20.92 2.94
N HIS A 309 -20.18 -21.83 2.74
CA HIS A 309 -21.34 -21.57 1.90
C HIS A 309 -22.49 -20.91 2.69
N PRO A 310 -23.32 -20.06 2.07
CA PRO A 310 -24.54 -19.55 2.68
C PRO A 310 -25.50 -20.67 3.11
N GLY A 311 -26.30 -20.40 4.15
CA GLY A 311 -27.41 -21.26 4.53
C GLY A 311 -28.39 -21.49 3.36
N ASP A 312 -28.89 -22.72 3.23
CA ASP A 312 -29.81 -23.13 2.16
C ASP A 312 -31.30 -22.86 2.47
N ASP A 313 -31.61 -22.33 3.66
CA ASP A 313 -32.95 -21.94 4.10
C ASP A 313 -32.92 -20.74 5.10
N ASP A 314 -34.10 -20.28 5.51
CA ASP A 314 -34.30 -19.04 6.28
C ASP A 314 -33.47 -18.98 7.57
N SER A 315 -32.76 -17.87 7.72
CA SER A 315 -32.02 -17.48 8.93
C SER A 315 -32.55 -16.16 9.49
N THR A 316 -32.98 -16.17 10.75
CA THR A 316 -33.73 -15.06 11.39
C THR A 316 -33.33 -14.83 12.85
N SER A 317 -33.96 -13.84 13.49
CA SER A 317 -33.82 -13.54 14.92
C SER A 317 -32.36 -13.42 15.42
N PRO A 318 -31.51 -12.59 14.80
CA PRO A 318 -30.12 -12.53 15.17
C PRO A 318 -29.87 -11.73 16.46
N SER A 319 -28.80 -12.05 17.16
CA SER A 319 -28.32 -11.40 18.38
C SER A 319 -26.79 -11.35 18.38
N ILE A 320 -26.17 -10.26 18.83
CA ILE A 320 -24.73 -10.02 18.71
C ILE A 320 -24.06 -9.73 20.07
N SER A 321 -22.86 -10.26 20.29
CA SER A 321 -22.05 -9.99 21.48
C SER A 321 -21.56 -8.54 21.52
N ALA A 322 -21.16 -8.05 22.70
CA ALA A 322 -20.83 -6.63 22.88
C ALA A 322 -19.60 -6.18 22.08
N ASP A 323 -18.69 -7.10 21.78
CA ASP A 323 -17.49 -6.90 20.97
C ASP A 323 -17.71 -7.16 19.46
N GLY A 324 -18.92 -7.57 19.07
CA GLY A 324 -19.25 -7.89 17.68
C GLY A 324 -18.70 -9.23 17.17
N ARG A 325 -18.03 -10.02 18.03
CA ARG A 325 -17.36 -11.26 17.61
C ARG A 325 -18.32 -12.43 17.41
N TYR A 326 -19.35 -12.56 18.22
CA TYR A 326 -20.25 -13.70 18.18
C TYR A 326 -21.66 -13.28 17.80
N VAL A 327 -22.24 -13.99 16.83
CA VAL A 327 -23.61 -13.77 16.35
C VAL A 327 -24.42 -15.03 16.58
N ALA A 328 -25.43 -14.97 17.44
CA ALA A 328 -26.42 -16.03 17.59
C ALA A 328 -27.60 -15.79 16.66
N PHE A 329 -28.14 -16.83 16.05
CA PHE A 329 -29.30 -16.71 15.16
C PHE A 329 -30.08 -18.03 15.07
N VAL A 330 -31.32 -17.94 14.60
CA VAL A 330 -32.17 -19.09 14.30
C VAL A 330 -32.04 -19.40 12.82
N SER A 331 -31.95 -20.67 12.43
CA SER A 331 -31.95 -21.07 11.03
C SER A 331 -32.68 -22.38 10.78
N SER A 332 -33.39 -22.47 9.66
CA SER A 332 -33.95 -23.71 9.11
C SER A 332 -33.00 -24.40 8.12
N ALA A 333 -31.83 -23.82 7.86
CA ALA A 333 -30.87 -24.31 6.89
C ALA A 333 -30.22 -25.62 7.36
N THR A 334 -30.09 -26.58 6.45
CA THR A 334 -29.54 -27.92 6.72
C THR A 334 -28.03 -28.01 6.52
N ASN A 335 -27.43 -26.99 5.92
CA ASN A 335 -26.02 -26.97 5.51
C ASN A 335 -25.12 -26.08 6.38
N LEU A 336 -25.61 -25.54 7.50
CA LEU A 336 -24.78 -24.67 8.36
C LEU A 336 -23.73 -25.45 9.17
N VAL A 337 -24.05 -26.69 9.56
CA VAL A 337 -23.12 -27.62 10.20
C VAL A 337 -23.40 -29.04 9.71
N ASP A 338 -22.40 -29.91 9.77
CA ASP A 338 -22.57 -31.31 9.43
C ASP A 338 -23.59 -32.00 10.35
N GLY A 339 -24.43 -32.86 9.78
CA GLY A 339 -25.36 -33.69 10.55
C GLY A 339 -26.66 -33.00 10.98
N ASP A 340 -27.04 -31.89 10.34
CA ASP A 340 -28.41 -31.39 10.42
C ASP A 340 -29.40 -32.33 9.74
N MET A 341 -30.26 -32.98 10.51
CA MET A 341 -31.12 -34.05 9.99
C MET A 341 -32.56 -33.97 10.48
N ASN A 342 -32.87 -33.08 11.42
CA ASN A 342 -34.19 -33.00 12.04
C ASN A 342 -35.20 -32.20 11.18
N GLY A 343 -34.73 -31.40 10.20
CA GLY A 343 -35.58 -30.63 9.29
C GLY A 343 -36.42 -29.55 9.99
N VAL A 344 -35.99 -29.10 11.18
CA VAL A 344 -36.64 -28.04 11.96
C VAL A 344 -35.64 -26.92 12.22
N SER A 345 -36.16 -25.75 12.62
CA SER A 345 -35.29 -24.61 12.90
C SER A 345 -34.44 -24.86 14.15
N ASP A 346 -33.15 -24.54 14.06
CA ASP A 346 -32.19 -24.66 15.14
C ASP A 346 -31.55 -23.31 15.47
N VAL A 347 -30.95 -23.23 16.65
CA VAL A 347 -30.14 -22.07 17.07
C VAL A 347 -28.67 -22.34 16.83
N PHE A 348 -28.01 -21.38 16.18
CA PHE A 348 -26.60 -21.39 15.82
C PHE A 348 -25.87 -20.19 16.41
N VAL A 349 -24.55 -20.32 16.55
CA VAL A 349 -23.63 -19.20 16.83
C VAL A 349 -22.53 -19.20 15.78
N ARG A 350 -22.28 -18.02 15.20
CA ARG A 350 -21.14 -17.71 14.34
C ARG A 350 -20.08 -16.98 15.15
N ASP A 351 -18.84 -17.47 15.14
CA ASP A 351 -17.66 -16.69 15.50
C ASP A 351 -17.16 -15.97 14.23
N THR A 352 -17.21 -14.65 14.22
CA THR A 352 -16.81 -13.79 13.09
C THR A 352 -15.31 -13.51 13.07
N CYS A 353 -14.58 -13.93 14.12
CA CYS A 353 -13.17 -13.62 14.35
C CYS A 353 -12.86 -12.12 14.49
N VAL A 354 -13.86 -11.24 14.58
CA VAL A 354 -13.65 -9.81 14.86
C VAL A 354 -12.90 -9.67 16.18
N GLY A 355 -11.78 -8.93 16.15
CA GLY A 355 -10.94 -8.69 17.33
C GLY A 355 -10.15 -9.91 17.83
N ALA A 356 -10.21 -11.06 17.15
CA ALA A 356 -9.44 -12.26 17.51
C ALA A 356 -7.97 -12.16 17.04
N PRO A 357 -7.04 -12.94 17.65
CA PRO A 357 -5.66 -13.04 17.17
C PRO A 357 -5.56 -13.52 15.72
N SER A 358 -4.44 -13.19 15.06
CA SER A 358 -4.14 -13.64 13.69
C SER A 358 -4.22 -15.17 13.58
N GLY A 359 -4.91 -15.66 12.55
CA GLY A 359 -5.13 -17.10 12.33
C GLY A 359 -6.48 -17.63 12.83
N CYS A 360 -7.34 -16.77 13.38
CA CYS A 360 -8.74 -17.14 13.62
C CYS A 360 -9.47 -17.38 12.29
N THR A 361 -10.18 -18.50 12.19
CA THR A 361 -11.05 -18.82 11.05
C THR A 361 -12.50 -18.75 11.51
N PRO A 362 -13.35 -17.92 10.86
CA PRO A 362 -14.76 -17.85 11.20
C PRO A 362 -15.43 -19.22 11.17
N SER A 363 -16.23 -19.53 12.18
CA SER A 363 -16.83 -20.87 12.34
C SER A 363 -18.25 -20.80 12.88
N THR A 364 -19.07 -21.78 12.49
CA THR A 364 -20.49 -21.87 12.86
C THR A 364 -20.71 -23.12 13.68
N GLN A 365 -21.44 -22.99 14.78
CA GLN A 365 -21.78 -24.11 15.65
C GLN A 365 -23.27 -24.11 15.98
N ARG A 366 -23.87 -25.30 16.05
CA ARG A 366 -25.22 -25.47 16.58
C ARG A 366 -25.16 -25.43 18.10
N VAL A 367 -25.96 -24.56 18.72
CA VAL A 367 -26.00 -24.39 20.17
C VAL A 367 -27.27 -24.97 20.81
N SER A 368 -28.29 -25.28 20.00
CA SER A 368 -29.51 -26.01 20.37
C SER A 368 -29.26 -27.52 20.45
N VAL A 369 -28.32 -27.89 21.31
CA VAL A 369 -27.92 -29.28 21.56
C VAL A 369 -27.96 -29.56 23.07
N ALA A 370 -28.13 -30.80 23.48
CA ALA A 370 -28.01 -31.20 24.88
C ALA A 370 -26.55 -31.08 25.37
N SER A 371 -26.32 -31.29 26.66
CA SER A 371 -24.96 -31.20 27.24
C SER A 371 -23.97 -32.21 26.64
N ASP A 372 -24.45 -33.35 26.16
CA ASP A 372 -23.64 -34.36 25.47
C ASP A 372 -23.46 -34.11 23.96
N GLY A 373 -24.01 -33.00 23.44
CA GLY A 373 -23.95 -32.63 22.02
C GLY A 373 -25.05 -33.24 21.17
N THR A 374 -25.96 -34.03 21.73
CA THR A 374 -27.11 -34.55 20.97
C THR A 374 -28.02 -33.41 20.50
N GLN A 375 -28.46 -33.49 19.24
CA GLN A 375 -29.29 -32.48 18.59
C GLN A 375 -30.69 -32.40 19.24
N ALA A 376 -31.26 -31.19 19.29
CA ALA A 376 -32.66 -31.00 19.66
C ALA A 376 -33.59 -31.84 18.76
N ASN A 377 -34.57 -32.50 19.37
CA ASN A 377 -35.55 -33.32 18.64
C ASN A 377 -36.80 -32.55 18.17
N ASP A 378 -36.83 -31.23 18.34
CA ASP A 378 -37.89 -30.34 17.90
C ASP A 378 -37.33 -28.90 17.77
N ALA A 379 -38.11 -28.00 17.18
CA ALA A 379 -37.70 -26.65 16.80
C ALA A 379 -37.21 -25.81 17.98
N SER A 380 -36.13 -25.07 17.74
CA SER A 380 -35.55 -24.05 18.62
C SER A 380 -35.63 -22.65 17.97
N GLN A 381 -35.89 -21.63 18.78
CA GLN A 381 -36.21 -20.27 18.36
C GLN A 381 -35.68 -19.22 19.36
N SER A 382 -35.76 -17.94 18.98
CA SER A 382 -35.52 -16.78 19.86
C SER A 382 -34.18 -16.80 20.61
N ALA A 383 -33.08 -16.87 19.86
CA ALA A 383 -31.74 -16.83 20.41
C ALA A 383 -31.41 -15.46 21.03
N SER A 384 -30.69 -15.46 22.15
CA SER A 384 -30.10 -14.26 22.74
C SER A 384 -28.72 -14.60 23.29
N ILE A 385 -27.75 -13.72 23.07
CA ILE A 385 -26.34 -13.93 23.42
C ILE A 385 -25.87 -12.95 24.49
N SER A 386 -25.09 -13.44 25.45
CA SER A 386 -24.42 -12.62 26.45
C SER A 386 -23.35 -11.71 25.84
N ALA A 387 -23.00 -10.63 26.55
CA ALA A 387 -22.01 -9.65 26.10
C ALA A 387 -20.65 -10.28 25.73
N THR A 388 -20.25 -11.37 26.38
CA THR A 388 -18.98 -12.08 26.14
C THR A 388 -19.08 -13.15 25.05
N GLY A 389 -20.28 -13.43 24.53
CA GLY A 389 -20.52 -14.51 23.58
C GLY A 389 -20.62 -15.91 24.19
N ARG A 390 -20.32 -16.08 25.49
CA ARG A 390 -20.24 -17.41 26.13
C ARG A 390 -21.58 -18.07 26.38
N TYR A 391 -22.52 -17.31 26.93
CA TYR A 391 -23.84 -17.79 27.30
C TYR A 391 -24.88 -17.43 26.24
N ILE A 392 -25.64 -18.42 25.81
CA ILE A 392 -26.73 -18.27 24.84
C ILE A 392 -28.01 -18.77 25.49
N THR A 393 -29.06 -17.95 25.52
CA THR A 393 -30.40 -18.41 25.86
C THR A 393 -31.21 -18.62 24.60
N PHE A 394 -32.03 -19.67 24.59
CA PHE A 394 -32.94 -19.93 23.49
C PHE A 394 -34.20 -20.63 23.97
N ARG A 395 -35.26 -20.52 23.18
CA ARG A 395 -36.53 -21.21 23.39
C ARG A 395 -36.54 -22.49 22.56
N SER A 396 -37.03 -23.60 23.09
CA SER A 396 -37.13 -24.85 22.32
C SER A 396 -38.38 -25.65 22.69
N LEU A 397 -38.91 -26.38 21.72
CA LEU A 397 -39.97 -27.40 21.91
C LEU A 397 -39.38 -28.78 22.22
N ALA A 398 -38.06 -28.94 22.12
CA ALA A 398 -37.40 -30.20 22.28
C ALA A 398 -37.53 -30.74 23.72
N THR A 399 -37.65 -32.06 23.81
CA THR A 399 -37.81 -32.83 25.05
C THR A 399 -36.52 -33.51 25.50
N ASN A 400 -35.45 -33.38 24.73
CA ASN A 400 -34.18 -34.09 24.93
C ASN A 400 -32.99 -33.16 25.23
N LEU A 401 -33.20 -31.86 25.46
CA LEU A 401 -32.11 -30.91 25.72
C LEU A 401 -31.62 -30.90 27.17
N ASP A 402 -32.47 -31.26 28.12
CA ASP A 402 -32.16 -31.37 29.54
C ASP A 402 -33.01 -32.50 30.15
N PRO A 403 -32.46 -33.41 30.98
CA PRO A 403 -33.25 -34.44 31.67
C PRO A 403 -34.44 -33.91 32.49
N ALA A 404 -34.40 -32.65 32.94
CA ALA A 404 -35.46 -32.00 33.69
C ALA A 404 -36.60 -31.45 32.81
N SER A 405 -36.48 -31.46 31.47
CA SER A 405 -37.58 -31.03 30.59
C SER A 405 -38.71 -32.07 30.59
N SER A 406 -39.83 -31.77 31.26
CA SER A 406 -41.02 -32.63 31.27
C SER A 406 -41.70 -32.66 29.90
N SER A 407 -42.23 -33.83 29.51
CA SER A 407 -42.82 -34.15 28.19
C SER A 407 -44.14 -33.44 27.85
N THR A 408 -44.44 -32.29 28.45
CA THR A 408 -45.62 -31.49 28.12
C THR A 408 -45.20 -30.45 27.10
N ASN A 409 -45.98 -30.28 26.03
CA ASN A 409 -45.78 -29.40 24.86
C ASN A 409 -45.63 -27.88 25.17
N SER A 410 -45.14 -27.51 26.34
CA SER A 410 -44.75 -26.15 26.70
C SER A 410 -43.33 -25.92 26.21
N SER A 411 -43.20 -24.93 25.33
CA SER A 411 -41.90 -24.47 24.90
C SER A 411 -41.10 -23.94 26.08
N ASN A 412 -39.90 -24.49 26.27
CA ASN A 412 -39.02 -24.24 27.39
C ASN A 412 -37.91 -23.25 27.01
N ILE A 413 -37.36 -22.54 27.99
CA ILE A 413 -36.18 -21.69 27.80
C ILE A 413 -34.96 -22.45 28.32
N PHE A 414 -33.91 -22.48 27.52
CA PHE A 414 -32.65 -23.12 27.86
C PHE A 414 -31.51 -22.10 27.88
N LEU A 415 -30.52 -22.36 28.73
CA LEU A 415 -29.24 -21.67 28.77
C LEU A 415 -28.15 -22.63 28.30
N ARG A 416 -27.44 -22.27 27.23
CA ARG A 416 -26.22 -22.93 26.77
C ARG A 416 -25.01 -22.14 27.24
N ASP A 417 -24.11 -22.82 27.96
CA ASP A 417 -22.72 -22.38 28.13
C ASP A 417 -21.88 -23.03 27.02
N THR A 418 -21.33 -22.22 26.12
CA THR A 418 -20.46 -22.69 25.02
C THR A 418 -19.00 -22.84 25.43
N CYS A 419 -18.64 -22.45 26.65
CA CYS A 419 -17.26 -22.33 27.10
C CYS A 419 -16.39 -21.37 26.26
N ALA A 420 -16.99 -20.53 25.40
CA ALA A 420 -16.24 -19.52 24.65
C ALA A 420 -15.46 -18.61 25.60
N GLY A 421 -14.14 -18.53 25.40
CA GLY A 421 -13.23 -17.74 26.23
C GLY A 421 -12.99 -18.25 27.65
N ALA A 422 -13.44 -19.46 28.00
CA ALA A 422 -13.20 -20.06 29.31
C ALA A 422 -11.77 -20.63 29.44
N SER A 423 -11.26 -20.71 30.68
CA SER A 423 -10.01 -21.41 31.00
C SER A 423 -10.13 -22.92 30.81
N SER A 424 -8.99 -23.63 30.73
CA SER A 424 -8.96 -25.08 30.57
C SER A 424 -9.83 -25.82 31.59
N GLY A 425 -10.62 -26.80 31.12
CA GLY A 425 -11.51 -27.63 31.95
C GLY A 425 -12.99 -27.26 31.90
N CYS A 426 -13.37 -26.25 31.11
CA CYS A 426 -14.79 -25.96 30.84
C CYS A 426 -15.39 -27.02 29.91
N THR A 427 -16.55 -27.56 30.28
CA THR A 427 -17.34 -28.49 29.46
C THR A 427 -18.64 -27.79 29.08
N PRO A 428 -18.98 -27.68 27.78
CA PRO A 428 -20.23 -27.07 27.36
C PRO A 428 -21.44 -27.76 27.99
N SER A 429 -22.46 -27.00 28.35
CA SER A 429 -23.64 -27.53 29.01
C SER A 429 -24.90 -26.78 28.61
N THR A 430 -26.00 -27.51 28.50
CA THR A 430 -27.36 -26.98 28.29
C THR A 430 -28.20 -27.27 29.51
N GLN A 431 -28.86 -26.25 30.02
CA GLN A 431 -29.71 -26.35 31.21
C GLN A 431 -31.06 -25.68 30.97
N LEU A 432 -32.12 -26.31 31.48
CA LEU A 432 -33.46 -25.74 31.54
C LEU A 432 -33.49 -24.53 32.49
N LEU A 433 -33.93 -23.39 31.99
CA LEU A 433 -34.14 -22.17 32.78
C LEU A 433 -35.59 -22.15 33.31
N ASN A 434 -35.80 -22.72 34.50
CA ASN A 434 -37.11 -22.70 35.15
C ASN A 434 -37.24 -21.45 36.04
N LEU A 435 -38.29 -20.64 35.83
CA LEU A 435 -38.58 -19.44 36.64
C LEU A 435 -39.36 -19.77 37.92
N GLN A 436 -39.67 -21.04 38.21
CA GLN A 436 -40.35 -21.45 39.43
C GLN A 436 -39.37 -21.86 40.52
N ASN A 437 -39.26 -21.01 41.54
CA ASN A 437 -39.08 -21.41 42.93
C ASN A 437 -40.34 -21.03 43.70
#